data_AF-A0A0K0DCU0-F1
#
_entry.id   AF-A0A0K0DCU0-F1
#
_cell.length_a   1.000
_cell.length_b   1.000
_cell.length_c   1.000
_cell.angle_alpha   90.00
_cell.angle_beta   90.00
_cell.angle_gamma   90.00
#
_symmetry.space_group_name_H-M   'P 1'
#
loop_
_entity.id
_entity.type
_entity.pdbx_description
1 polymer ?
#
loop_
_entity_poly.entity_id
_entity_poly.type
_entity_poly.pdbx_seq_one_letter_code
_entity_poly.pdbx_strand_id
1 'polypeptide(L)'
;MQQVGHQPHPGEKNFRYATTSIAPFLYFEVSPVLPGLAAFLSFIMMISLLKTSFSDPGIIPRASDMEVAERSRLIFQEYVPNIVVLKYCFTCRFFRPPRSSHCSVCDNCVLNFDHHCPWVGNCIGQRNYRHFYFFIVFLALLIVCIFACSLAHLMICKLFLCVRSWFIWFWRERVSGCDYRSIVGLAGFHTYLVATNQTTNEEASSILIRGLS
;
A
#
# COMPACT_ATOMS: atom_id res chain seq x y z
N MET A 1 -38.81 31.85 -34.79
CA MET A 1 -37.40 32.27 -34.77
C MET A 1 -36.57 31.12 -34.23
N GLN A 2 -35.82 30.46 -35.12
CA GLN A 2 -34.94 29.34 -34.79
C GLN A 2 -33.69 29.92 -34.12
N GLN A 3 -33.43 29.58 -32.87
CA GLN A 3 -32.22 30.04 -32.18
C GLN A 3 -31.01 29.43 -32.87
N VAL A 4 -30.24 30.28 -33.56
CA VAL A 4 -28.95 29.92 -34.14
C VAL A 4 -28.02 29.62 -32.96
N GLY A 5 -27.71 28.34 -32.76
CA GLY A 5 -26.78 27.90 -31.73
C GLY A 5 -25.41 28.55 -31.97
N HIS A 6 -25.04 29.49 -31.10
CA HIS A 6 -23.73 30.12 -31.12
C HIS A 6 -22.67 29.04 -30.86
N GLN A 7 -21.93 28.66 -31.91
CA GLN A 7 -20.79 27.76 -31.76
C GLN A 7 -19.66 28.56 -31.11
N PRO A 8 -19.19 28.18 -29.89
CA PRO A 8 -18.22 28.99 -29.18
C PRO A 8 -16.91 29.06 -29.94
N HIS A 9 -16.27 30.22 -29.88
CA HIS A 9 -14.98 30.44 -30.53
C HIS A 9 -13.92 29.46 -29.96
N PRO A 10 -12.94 29.02 -30.76
CA PRO A 10 -11.92 28.06 -30.31
C PRO A 10 -11.19 28.46 -29.02
N GLY A 11 -11.01 29.77 -28.79
CA GLY A 11 -10.42 30.30 -27.56
C GLY A 11 -11.29 30.13 -26.31
N GLU A 12 -12.61 30.24 -26.44
CA GLU A 12 -13.57 30.07 -25.33
C GLU A 12 -13.69 28.60 -24.93
N LYS A 13 -13.66 27.68 -25.91
CA LYS A 13 -13.64 26.24 -25.65
C LYS A 13 -12.41 25.85 -24.83
N ASN A 14 -11.22 26.29 -25.24
CA ASN A 14 -9.97 26.02 -24.53
C ASN A 14 -9.96 26.61 -23.10
N PHE A 15 -10.53 27.79 -22.92
CA PHE A 15 -10.65 28.41 -21.59
C PHE A 15 -11.61 27.67 -20.66
N ARG A 16 -12.73 27.18 -21.21
CA ARG A 16 -13.72 26.37 -20.48
C ARG A 16 -13.16 25.00 -20.07
N TYR A 17 -12.36 24.37 -20.93
CA TYR A 17 -11.66 23.12 -20.61
C TYR A 17 -10.57 23.31 -19.55
N ALA A 18 -9.82 24.41 -19.61
CA ALA A 18 -8.78 24.74 -18.64
C ALA A 18 -9.31 25.00 -17.21
N THR A 19 -10.56 25.44 -17.07
CA THR A 19 -11.20 25.77 -15.79
C THR A 19 -12.07 24.64 -15.24
N THR A 20 -12.34 23.60 -16.03
CA THR A 20 -13.12 22.43 -15.62
C THR A 20 -12.24 21.47 -14.82
N SER A 21 -12.76 20.97 -13.70
CA SER A 21 -12.06 19.96 -12.91
C SER A 21 -11.85 18.66 -13.72
N ILE A 22 -10.78 17.91 -13.38
CA ILE A 22 -10.32 16.77 -14.19
C ILE A 22 -11.42 15.73 -14.40
N ALA A 23 -12.18 15.36 -13.37
CA ALA A 23 -13.18 14.29 -13.47
C ALA A 23 -14.35 14.62 -14.44
N PRO A 24 -15.03 15.78 -14.34
CA PRO A 24 -15.99 16.22 -15.35
C PRO A 24 -15.40 16.31 -16.76
N PHE A 25 -14.18 16.86 -16.91
CA PHE A 25 -13.52 16.92 -18.21
C PHE A 25 -13.33 15.53 -18.81
N LEU A 26 -12.78 14.57 -18.05
CA LEU A 26 -12.58 13.21 -18.54
C LEU A 26 -13.91 12.55 -18.89
N TYR A 27 -14.97 12.78 -18.10
CA TYR A 27 -16.27 12.20 -18.35
C TYR A 27 -16.88 12.66 -19.68
N PHE A 28 -16.86 13.98 -19.94
CA PHE A 28 -17.53 14.56 -21.11
C PHE A 28 -16.66 14.57 -22.37
N GLU A 29 -15.34 14.73 -22.24
CA GLU A 29 -14.45 15.00 -23.38
C GLU A 29 -13.53 13.82 -23.75
N VAL A 30 -13.37 12.82 -22.87
CA VAL A 30 -12.47 11.69 -23.10
C VAL A 30 -13.22 10.36 -23.03
N SER A 31 -13.63 9.93 -21.85
CA SER A 31 -14.45 8.75 -21.62
C SER A 31 -14.92 8.68 -20.17
N PRO A 32 -16.21 8.36 -19.92
CA PRO A 32 -16.73 8.13 -18.58
C PRO A 32 -16.12 6.88 -17.90
N VAL A 33 -15.45 6.00 -18.66
CA VAL A 33 -14.77 4.82 -18.12
C VAL A 33 -13.61 5.20 -17.21
N LEU A 34 -12.91 6.32 -17.48
CA LEU A 34 -11.76 6.76 -16.70
C LEU A 34 -12.13 7.14 -15.25
N PRO A 35 -13.09 8.05 -15.00
CA PRO A 35 -13.54 8.33 -13.64
C PRO A 35 -14.22 7.11 -13.00
N GLY A 36 -14.91 6.27 -13.79
CA GLY A 36 -15.49 5.01 -13.30
C GLY A 36 -14.43 4.02 -12.78
N LEU A 37 -13.34 3.84 -13.54
CA LEU A 37 -12.20 3.01 -13.15
C LEU A 37 -11.51 3.56 -11.89
N ALA A 38 -11.26 4.86 -11.82
CA ALA A 38 -10.67 5.50 -10.65
C ALA A 38 -11.54 5.30 -9.39
N ALA A 39 -12.87 5.44 -9.51
CA ALA A 39 -13.80 5.19 -8.42
C ALA A 39 -13.78 3.71 -7.98
N PHE A 40 -13.73 2.77 -8.92
CA PHE A 40 -13.63 1.34 -8.63
C PHE A 40 -12.31 0.98 -7.91
N LEU A 41 -11.18 1.47 -8.41
CA LEU A 41 -9.87 1.28 -7.76
C LEU A 41 -9.85 1.88 -6.35
N SER A 42 -10.41 3.08 -6.18
CA SER A 42 -10.54 3.75 -4.88
C SER A 42 -11.39 2.93 -3.90
N PHE A 43 -12.51 2.36 -4.36
CA PHE A 43 -13.38 1.53 -3.54
C PHE A 43 -12.63 0.29 -3.02
N ILE A 44 -11.93 -0.44 -3.89
CA ILE A 44 -11.16 -1.62 -3.48
C ILE A 44 -10.02 -1.24 -2.52
N MET A 45 -9.31 -0.16 -2.83
CA MET A 45 -8.24 0.38 -1.98
C MET A 45 -8.77 0.69 -0.58
N MET A 46 -9.91 1.38 -0.47
CA MET A 46 -10.52 1.75 0.80
C MET A 46 -10.96 0.52 1.60
N ILE A 47 -11.65 -0.43 0.98
CA ILE A 47 -12.06 -1.67 1.66
C ILE A 47 -10.83 -2.46 2.13
N SER A 48 -9.78 -2.52 1.32
CA SER A 48 -8.54 -3.23 1.69
C SER A 48 -7.81 -2.54 2.84
N LEU A 49 -7.77 -1.21 2.86
CA LEU A 49 -7.23 -0.44 3.98
C LEU A 49 -7.99 -0.76 5.27
N LEU A 50 -9.33 -0.64 5.25
CA LEU A 50 -10.17 -0.91 6.41
C LEU A 50 -9.96 -2.35 6.93
N LYS A 51 -9.94 -3.33 6.03
CA LYS A 51 -9.67 -4.73 6.41
C LYS A 51 -8.26 -4.92 6.97
N THR A 52 -7.27 -4.18 6.50
CA THR A 52 -5.91 -4.24 7.05
C THR A 52 -5.86 -3.68 8.47
N SER A 53 -6.47 -2.51 8.67
CA SER A 53 -6.51 -1.82 9.96
C SER A 53 -7.30 -2.57 11.02
N PHE A 54 -8.46 -3.12 10.67
CA PHE A 54 -9.40 -3.69 11.65
C PHE A 54 -9.37 -5.22 11.76
N SER A 55 -8.60 -5.93 10.93
CA SER A 55 -8.46 -7.38 11.10
C SER A 55 -7.37 -7.74 12.10
N ASP A 56 -7.58 -8.82 12.83
CA ASP A 56 -6.53 -9.43 13.64
C ASP A 56 -5.36 -9.87 12.75
N PRO A 57 -4.13 -9.40 13.00
CA PRO A 57 -2.97 -9.71 12.17
C PRO A 57 -2.50 -11.15 12.30
N GLY A 58 -2.98 -11.88 13.30
CA GLY A 58 -2.40 -13.18 13.67
C GLY A 58 -1.84 -13.18 15.09
N ILE A 59 -2.47 -12.46 16.02
CA ILE A 59 -2.04 -12.43 17.42
C ILE A 59 -2.09 -13.84 17.99
N ILE A 60 -0.99 -14.25 18.62
CA ILE A 60 -0.89 -15.49 19.37
C ILE A 60 -1.42 -15.20 20.78
N PRO A 61 -2.53 -15.83 21.21
CA PRO A 61 -3.09 -15.58 22.52
C PRO A 61 -2.09 -15.96 23.61
N ARG A 62 -1.99 -15.09 24.64
CA ARG A 62 -1.24 -15.37 25.87
C ARG A 62 -1.95 -16.50 26.60
N ALA A 63 -1.25 -17.59 26.83
CA ALA A 63 -1.79 -18.76 27.51
C ALA A 63 -1.30 -18.77 28.97
N SER A 64 -1.96 -19.53 29.84
CA SER A 64 -1.45 -19.81 31.19
C SER A 64 -0.08 -20.48 31.14
N ASP A 65 0.71 -20.39 32.22
CA ASP A 65 2.06 -20.96 32.25
C ASP A 65 2.09 -22.47 31.90
N MET A 66 1.03 -23.22 32.25
CA MET A 66 0.86 -24.62 31.88
C MET A 66 0.63 -24.83 30.37
N GLU A 67 -0.26 -24.04 29.76
CA GLU A 67 -0.55 -24.10 28.32
C GLU A 67 0.63 -23.62 27.47
N VAL A 68 1.40 -22.68 27.99
CA VAL A 68 2.67 -22.22 27.43
C VAL A 68 3.69 -23.36 27.38
N ALA A 69 3.83 -24.12 28.46
CA ALA A 69 4.75 -25.26 28.52
C ALA A 69 4.33 -26.35 27.53
N GLU A 70 3.02 -26.64 27.45
CA GLU A 70 2.49 -27.61 26.50
C GLU A 70 2.67 -27.16 25.06
N ARG A 71 2.28 -25.93 24.72
CA ARG A 71 2.51 -25.36 23.38
C ARG A 71 4.00 -25.38 23.02
N SER A 72 4.88 -25.08 23.97
CA SER A 72 6.32 -25.16 23.77
C SER A 72 6.75 -26.60 23.45
N ARG A 73 6.29 -27.60 24.20
CA ARG A 73 6.56 -29.02 23.89
C ARG A 73 6.10 -29.42 22.49
N LEU A 74 4.88 -29.02 22.10
CA LEU A 74 4.33 -29.33 20.78
C LEU A 74 5.18 -28.71 19.65
N ILE A 75 5.57 -27.44 19.80
CA ILE A 75 6.46 -26.76 18.84
C ILE A 75 7.82 -27.48 18.81
N PHE A 76 8.40 -27.82 19.96
CA PHE A 76 9.67 -28.57 19.97
C PHE A 76 9.53 -29.92 19.26
N GLN A 77 8.46 -30.67 19.49
CA GLN A 77 8.25 -31.98 18.85
C GLN A 77 8.09 -31.86 17.32
N GLU A 78 7.42 -30.83 16.84
CA GLU A 78 7.20 -30.59 15.41
C GLU A 78 8.48 -30.12 14.68
N TYR A 79 9.28 -29.26 15.32
CA TYR A 79 10.35 -28.52 14.63
C TYR A 79 11.79 -28.97 14.95
N VAL A 80 12.04 -29.61 16.10
CA VAL A 80 13.37 -30.15 16.44
C VAL A 80 13.89 -31.19 15.45
N PRO A 81 13.07 -32.10 14.87
CA PRO A 81 13.54 -33.03 13.84
C PRO A 81 14.14 -32.33 12.61
N ASN A 82 13.77 -31.06 12.37
CA ASN A 82 14.17 -30.26 11.23
C ASN A 82 15.28 -29.23 11.56
N ILE A 83 15.92 -29.32 12.74
CA ILE A 83 16.98 -28.40 13.22
C ILE A 83 16.56 -26.91 13.10
N VAL A 84 15.30 -26.59 13.43
CA VAL A 84 14.85 -25.20 13.45
C VAL A 84 15.10 -24.61 14.83
N VAL A 85 15.96 -23.58 14.91
CA VAL A 85 16.24 -22.89 16.17
C VAL A 85 15.06 -21.98 16.54
N LEU A 86 14.34 -22.37 17.59
CA LEU A 86 13.21 -21.61 18.12
C LEU A 86 13.71 -20.46 19.02
N LYS A 87 13.06 -19.30 18.92
CA LYS A 87 13.38 -18.14 19.75
C LYS A 87 12.36 -17.98 20.87
N TYR A 88 12.81 -17.91 22.12
CA TYR A 88 11.92 -17.59 23.24
C TYR A 88 11.48 -16.13 23.23
N CYS A 89 10.26 -15.84 23.69
CA CYS A 89 9.78 -14.49 23.96
C CYS A 89 9.58 -14.33 25.46
N PHE A 90 10.31 -13.41 26.10
CA PHE A 90 10.23 -13.19 27.54
C PHE A 90 8.94 -12.47 27.97
N THR A 91 8.42 -11.56 27.14
CA THR A 91 7.19 -10.81 27.43
C THR A 91 5.97 -11.72 27.44
N CYS A 92 5.82 -12.55 26.40
CA CYS A 92 4.69 -13.46 26.26
C CYS A 92 4.95 -14.85 26.88
N ARG A 93 6.19 -15.10 27.31
CA ARG A 93 6.66 -16.30 28.04
C ARG A 93 6.57 -17.63 27.31
N PHE A 94 6.71 -17.69 25.98
CA PHE A 94 6.69 -18.98 25.25
C PHE A 94 7.72 -19.03 24.14
N PHE A 95 8.04 -20.25 23.66
CA PHE A 95 8.83 -20.44 22.45
C PHE A 95 8.02 -20.05 21.22
N ARG A 96 8.51 -19.06 20.47
CA ARG A 96 7.84 -18.54 19.29
C ARG A 96 7.84 -19.60 18.18
N PRO A 97 6.68 -19.90 17.56
CA PRO A 97 6.63 -20.62 16.30
C PRO A 97 7.54 -19.97 15.25
N PRO A 98 8.02 -20.73 14.25
CA PRO A 98 8.78 -20.17 13.13
C PRO A 98 8.06 -18.97 12.50
N ARG A 99 8.84 -17.99 12.01
CA ARG A 99 8.38 -16.75 11.37
C ARG A 99 7.53 -15.82 12.25
N SER A 100 7.28 -16.15 13.53
CA SER A 100 6.57 -15.26 14.46
C SER A 100 7.54 -14.32 15.20
N SER A 101 7.08 -13.11 15.49
CA SER A 101 7.87 -12.11 16.24
C SER A 101 6.99 -11.31 17.20
N HIS A 102 7.61 -10.84 18.27
CA HIS A 102 6.97 -9.97 19.24
C HIS A 102 7.05 -8.52 18.74
N CYS A 103 5.90 -7.86 18.62
CA CYS A 103 5.84 -6.44 18.37
C CYS A 103 5.72 -5.72 19.72
N SER A 104 6.71 -4.90 20.07
CA SER A 104 6.71 -4.12 21.31
C SER A 104 5.64 -3.02 21.31
N VAL A 105 5.27 -2.49 20.13
CA VAL A 105 4.23 -1.45 20.00
C VAL A 105 2.84 -2.01 20.30
N CYS A 106 2.52 -3.18 19.75
CA CYS A 106 1.24 -3.85 19.99
C CYS A 106 1.27 -4.76 21.23
N ASP A 107 2.43 -4.92 21.88
CA ASP A 107 2.70 -5.84 22.99
C ASP A 107 2.14 -7.26 22.76
N ASN A 108 2.35 -7.79 21.56
CA ASN A 108 1.82 -9.10 21.18
C ASN A 108 2.78 -9.85 20.24
N CYS A 109 2.84 -11.17 20.39
CA CYS A 109 3.46 -12.02 19.37
C CYS A 109 2.48 -12.24 18.22
N VAL A 110 2.95 -12.07 16.99
CA VAL A 110 2.15 -12.18 15.76
C VAL A 110 2.74 -13.28 14.88
N LEU A 111 1.89 -14.15 14.35
CA LEU A 111 2.26 -15.20 13.38
C LEU A 111 2.63 -14.61 12.03
N ASN A 112 3.65 -15.18 11.37
CA ASN A 112 4.26 -14.67 10.14
C ASN A 112 4.38 -13.15 10.16
N PHE A 113 5.01 -12.63 11.21
CA PHE A 113 5.12 -11.20 11.44
C PHE A 113 5.94 -10.55 10.32
N ASP A 114 5.35 -9.54 9.69
CA ASP A 114 6.00 -8.75 8.66
C ASP A 114 6.57 -7.46 9.24
N HIS A 115 5.69 -6.58 9.75
CA HIS A 115 6.08 -5.35 10.44
C HIS A 115 4.92 -4.77 11.24
N HIS A 116 5.19 -3.80 12.10
CA HIS A 116 4.17 -2.90 12.61
C HIS A 116 4.05 -1.70 11.68
N CYS A 117 2.85 -1.42 11.18
CA CYS A 117 2.62 -0.33 10.24
C CYS A 117 1.90 0.84 10.94
N PRO A 118 2.59 1.96 11.20
CA PRO A 118 1.97 3.13 11.84
C PRO A 118 0.82 3.72 11.00
N TRP A 119 0.89 3.58 9.67
CA TRP A 119 -0.07 4.15 8.73
C TRP A 119 -1.45 3.48 8.81
N VAL A 120 -1.48 2.18 9.11
CA VAL A 120 -2.73 1.43 9.26
C VAL A 120 -3.11 1.23 10.73
N GLY A 121 -2.22 1.60 11.66
CA GLY A 121 -2.42 1.47 13.10
C GLY A 121 -2.45 0.02 13.60
N ASN A 122 -1.83 -0.92 12.87
CA ASN A 122 -1.89 -2.35 13.19
C ASN A 122 -0.60 -3.07 12.77
N CYS A 123 -0.35 -4.25 13.35
CA CYS A 123 0.66 -5.16 12.80
C CYS A 123 0.20 -5.70 11.45
N ILE A 124 1.16 -6.00 10.58
CA ILE A 124 0.97 -6.78 9.37
C ILE A 124 1.53 -8.17 9.64
N GLY A 125 0.67 -9.19 9.52
CA GLY A 125 1.01 -10.57 9.81
C GLY A 125 0.14 -11.55 9.01
N GLN A 126 0.20 -12.83 9.38
CA GLN A 126 -0.42 -13.92 8.62
C GLN A 126 -1.87 -13.67 8.21
N ARG A 127 -2.72 -13.14 9.11
CA ARG A 127 -4.17 -13.07 8.88
C ARG A 127 -4.64 -11.81 8.16
N ASN A 128 -3.81 -10.77 8.06
CA ASN A 128 -4.15 -9.53 7.37
C ASN A 128 -3.20 -9.15 6.22
N TYR A 129 -2.09 -9.88 6.00
CA TYR A 129 -1.12 -9.58 4.94
C TYR A 129 -1.77 -9.46 3.55
N ARG A 130 -2.72 -10.35 3.21
CA ARG A 130 -3.43 -10.28 1.92
C ARG A 130 -4.18 -8.96 1.72
N HIS A 131 -4.73 -8.40 2.80
CA HIS A 131 -5.47 -7.14 2.75
C HIS A 131 -4.50 -5.97 2.60
N PHE A 132 -3.38 -6.02 3.31
CA PHE A 132 -2.31 -5.04 3.19
C PHE A 132 -1.73 -5.02 1.77
N TYR A 133 -1.47 -6.20 1.20
CA TYR A 133 -0.95 -6.32 -0.16
C TYR A 133 -1.91 -5.74 -1.22
N PHE A 134 -3.21 -6.06 -1.13
CA PHE A 134 -4.19 -5.43 -2.02
C PHE A 134 -4.28 -3.91 -1.79
N PHE A 135 -4.27 -3.46 -0.53
CA PHE A 135 -4.26 -2.03 -0.23
C PHE A 135 -3.12 -1.29 -0.97
N ILE A 136 -1.88 -1.75 -0.85
CA ILE A 136 -0.74 -1.07 -1.49
C ILE A 136 -0.75 -1.18 -3.02
N VAL A 137 -1.18 -2.31 -3.59
CA VAL A 137 -1.25 -2.50 -5.05
C VAL A 137 -2.34 -1.61 -5.66
N PHE A 138 -3.55 -1.62 -5.09
CA PHE A 138 -4.64 -0.78 -5.60
C PHE A 138 -4.37 0.71 -5.35
N LEU A 139 -3.68 1.08 -4.26
CA LEU A 139 -3.20 2.44 -4.06
C LEU A 139 -2.21 2.86 -5.15
N ALA A 140 -1.22 2.01 -5.47
CA ALA A 140 -0.25 2.29 -6.54
C ALA A 140 -0.95 2.46 -7.91
N LEU A 141 -1.87 1.55 -8.24
CA LEU A 141 -2.66 1.64 -9.49
C LEU A 141 -3.50 2.91 -9.56
N LEU A 142 -4.16 3.28 -8.45
CA LEU A 142 -4.96 4.51 -8.38
C LEU A 142 -4.09 5.76 -8.60
N ILE A 143 -2.92 5.81 -7.97
CA ILE A 143 -1.96 6.92 -8.13
C ILE A 143 -1.50 7.03 -9.59
N VAL A 144 -1.12 5.90 -10.22
CA VAL A 144 -0.73 5.88 -11.64
C VAL A 144 -1.88 6.33 -12.53
N CYS A 145 -3.11 5.87 -12.25
CA CYS A 145 -4.30 6.27 -13.00
C CYS A 145 -4.57 7.78 -12.90
N ILE A 146 -4.55 8.35 -11.69
CA ILE A 146 -4.76 9.79 -11.46
C ILE A 146 -3.65 10.61 -12.12
N PHE A 147 -2.39 10.19 -12.01
CA PHE A 147 -1.27 10.88 -12.64
C PHE A 147 -1.40 10.89 -14.17
N ALA A 148 -1.69 9.73 -14.78
CA ALA A 148 -1.88 9.62 -16.22
C ALA A 148 -3.06 10.48 -16.72
N CYS A 149 -4.19 10.45 -15.99
CA CYS A 149 -5.36 11.26 -16.29
C CYS A 149 -5.07 12.77 -16.19
N SER A 150 -4.31 13.17 -15.16
CA SER A 150 -3.90 14.57 -14.96
C SER A 150 -2.97 15.02 -16.08
N LEU A 151 -2.00 14.19 -16.47
CA LEU A 151 -1.10 14.49 -17.58
C LEU A 151 -1.89 14.63 -18.90
N ALA A 152 -2.83 13.71 -19.18
CA ALA A 152 -3.67 13.77 -20.37
C ALA A 152 -4.51 15.06 -20.44
N HIS A 153 -5.14 15.46 -19.33
CA HIS A 153 -5.90 16.72 -19.23
C HIS A 153 -5.04 17.94 -19.61
N LEU A 154 -3.81 18.01 -19.11
CA LEU A 154 -2.87 19.10 -19.39
C LEU A 154 -2.43 19.13 -20.86
N MET A 155 -2.14 17.96 -21.44
CA MET A 155 -1.74 17.83 -22.84
C MET A 155 -2.88 18.25 -23.78
N ILE A 156 -4.13 17.88 -23.48
CA ILE A 156 -5.30 18.18 -24.32
C ILE A 156 -5.71 19.65 -24.21
N CYS A 157 -5.68 20.24 -23.01
CA CYS A 157 -6.08 21.64 -22.82
C CYS A 157 -5.18 22.66 -23.53
N LYS A 158 -4.08 22.23 -24.18
CA LYS A 158 -3.05 23.09 -24.81
C LYS A 158 -2.59 24.24 -23.91
N LEU A 159 -2.80 24.11 -22.60
CA LEU A 159 -2.46 25.09 -21.57
C LEU A 159 -0.96 25.01 -21.25
N PHE A 160 -0.15 24.64 -22.25
CA PHE A 160 1.26 24.35 -22.11
C PHE A 160 2.05 25.55 -21.55
N LEU A 161 1.65 26.79 -21.84
CA LEU A 161 2.41 27.98 -21.45
C LEU A 161 2.18 28.41 -19.99
N CYS A 162 0.92 28.43 -19.52
CA CYS A 162 0.59 28.76 -18.13
C CYS A 162 0.92 27.58 -17.20
N VAL A 163 0.64 26.35 -17.65
CA VAL A 163 0.98 25.14 -16.93
C VAL A 163 2.49 24.97 -16.88
N ARG A 164 3.29 25.23 -17.92
CA ARG A 164 4.77 25.11 -17.83
C ARG A 164 5.35 25.92 -16.69
N SER A 165 4.85 27.12 -16.41
CA SER A 165 5.29 27.92 -15.26
C SER A 165 4.89 27.26 -13.92
N TRP A 166 3.63 26.83 -13.80
CA TRP A 166 3.12 26.14 -12.60
C TRP A 166 3.74 24.74 -12.42
N PHE A 167 4.03 24.02 -13.50
CA PHE A 167 4.73 22.74 -13.55
C PHE A 167 6.19 22.92 -13.16
N ILE A 168 6.89 23.93 -13.66
CA ILE A 168 8.27 24.20 -13.23
C ILE A 168 8.29 24.54 -11.73
N TRP A 169 7.29 25.28 -11.21
CA TRP A 169 7.18 25.57 -9.77
C TRP A 169 6.81 24.33 -8.94
N PHE A 170 5.81 23.56 -9.39
CA PHE A 170 5.37 22.31 -8.79
C PHE A 170 6.46 21.25 -8.80
N TRP A 171 7.17 21.06 -9.91
CA TRP A 171 8.32 20.16 -10.01
C TRP A 171 9.53 20.71 -9.25
N ARG A 172 9.82 22.02 -9.25
CA ARG A 172 10.92 22.57 -8.44
C ARG A 172 10.70 22.41 -6.93
N GLU A 173 9.45 22.38 -6.47
CA GLU A 173 9.08 22.10 -5.07
C GLU A 173 8.76 20.60 -4.80
N ARG A 174 8.48 19.78 -5.84
CA ARG A 174 8.19 18.31 -5.76
C ARG A 174 9.31 17.42 -6.31
N VAL A 175 10.42 17.97 -6.77
CA VAL A 175 11.64 17.22 -7.15
C VAL A 175 12.32 16.62 -5.91
N SER A 176 11.85 16.96 -4.70
CA SER A 176 11.91 16.13 -3.49
C SER A 176 10.99 14.89 -3.55
N GLY A 177 10.79 14.30 -4.74
CA GLY A 177 9.78 13.30 -5.03
C GLY A 177 9.99 11.96 -4.30
N CYS A 178 9.53 11.89 -3.07
CA CYS A 178 9.48 10.66 -2.30
C CYS A 178 8.10 9.99 -2.38
N ASP A 179 6.99 10.70 -2.54
CA ASP A 179 5.68 10.13 -2.15
C ASP A 179 5.08 9.11 -3.13
N TYR A 180 4.93 9.41 -4.43
CA TYR A 180 4.30 8.46 -5.36
C TYR A 180 5.25 7.34 -5.81
N ARG A 181 6.54 7.65 -5.97
CA ARG A 181 7.57 6.66 -6.32
C ARG A 181 7.81 5.69 -5.17
N SER A 182 7.75 6.14 -3.92
CA SER A 182 7.87 5.23 -2.77
C SER A 182 6.68 4.28 -2.69
N ILE A 183 5.45 4.72 -2.98
CA ILE A 183 4.28 3.83 -2.94
C ILE A 183 4.33 2.78 -4.05
N VAL A 184 4.69 3.16 -5.28
CA VAL A 184 4.89 2.20 -6.38
C VAL A 184 6.05 1.25 -6.07
N GLY A 185 7.16 1.78 -5.53
CA GLY A 185 8.30 0.99 -5.08
C GLY A 185 7.94 0.01 -3.95
N LEU A 186 7.12 0.43 -3.00
CA LEU A 186 6.62 -0.40 -1.90
C LEU A 186 5.74 -1.55 -2.43
N ALA A 187 4.82 -1.25 -3.37
CA ALA A 187 4.02 -2.29 -4.03
C ALA A 187 4.91 -3.29 -4.80
N GLY A 188 5.95 -2.80 -5.48
CA GLY A 188 6.95 -3.64 -6.15
C GLY A 188 7.72 -4.53 -5.17
N PHE A 189 8.24 -3.95 -4.08
CA PHE A 189 8.97 -4.67 -3.03
C PHE A 189 8.13 -5.79 -2.39
N HIS A 190 6.89 -5.49 -2.00
CA HIS A 190 6.01 -6.54 -1.46
C HIS A 190 5.57 -7.56 -2.50
N THR A 191 5.52 -7.21 -3.79
CA THR A 191 5.30 -8.19 -4.86
C THR A 191 6.48 -9.14 -4.98
N TYR A 192 7.72 -8.64 -4.86
CA TYR A 192 8.92 -9.47 -4.75
C TYR A 192 8.84 -10.41 -3.54
N LEU A 193 8.53 -9.89 -2.35
CA LEU A 193 8.41 -10.70 -1.13
C LEU A 193 7.35 -11.81 -1.26
N VAL A 194 6.20 -11.51 -1.87
CA VAL A 194 5.17 -12.52 -2.16
C VAL A 194 5.70 -13.58 -3.13
N ALA A 195 6.41 -13.17 -4.18
CA ALA A 195 6.98 -14.08 -5.17
C ALA A 195 8.09 -14.98 -4.60
N THR A 196 8.83 -14.51 -3.59
CA THR A 196 9.88 -15.28 -2.91
C THR A 196 9.42 -15.95 -1.61
N ASN A 197 8.14 -15.80 -1.23
CA ASN A 197 7.57 -16.29 0.03
C ASN A 197 8.35 -15.81 1.28
N GLN A 198 8.82 -14.57 1.25
CA GLN A 198 9.55 -13.94 2.35
C GLN A 198 8.68 -12.89 3.04
N THR A 199 8.93 -12.64 4.33
CA THR A 199 8.43 -11.43 4.99
C THR A 199 9.49 -10.34 4.99
N THR A 200 9.08 -9.08 5.15
CA THR A 200 9.99 -7.94 5.32
C THR A 200 10.95 -8.16 6.49
N ASN A 201 10.46 -8.76 7.58
CA ASN A 201 11.25 -9.09 8.76
C ASN A 201 12.35 -10.13 8.46
N GLU A 202 12.04 -11.13 7.63
CA GLU A 202 13.02 -12.15 7.22
C GLU A 202 14.08 -11.56 6.32
N GLU A 203 13.69 -10.72 5.36
CA GLU A 203 14.63 -10.06 4.46
C GLU A 203 15.54 -9.09 5.22
N ALA A 204 14.99 -8.28 6.13
CA ALA A 204 15.78 -7.41 6.98
C ALA A 204 16.75 -8.19 7.87
N SER A 205 16.31 -9.32 8.44
CA SER A 205 17.16 -10.19 9.24
C SER A 205 18.27 -10.84 8.42
N SER A 206 18.00 -11.21 7.17
CA SER A 206 18.99 -11.85 6.28
C SER A 206 20.11 -10.87 5.88
N ILE A 207 19.75 -9.62 5.60
CA ILE A 207 20.69 -8.54 5.28
C ILE A 207 21.63 -8.29 6.47
N LEU A 208 21.07 -8.21 7.69
CA LEU A 208 21.88 -8.02 8.91
C LEU A 208 22.90 -9.14 9.10
N ILE A 209 22.52 -10.40 8.84
CA ILE A 209 23.43 -11.54 8.97
C ILE A 209 24.55 -11.47 7.92
N ARG A 210 24.23 -11.13 6.67
CA ARG A 210 25.23 -11.00 5.59
C ARG A 210 26.17 -9.81 5.77
N GLY A 211 25.71 -8.73 6.41
CA GLY A 211 26.55 -7.57 6.72
C GLY A 211 27.54 -7.81 7.87
N LEU A 212 27.35 -8.88 8.65
CA LEU A 212 28.21 -9.29 9.75
C LEU A 212 29.20 -10.40 9.38
N SER A 213 29.10 -10.97 8.17
CA SER A 213 29.98 -12.03 7.63
C SER A 213 31.00 -11.47 6.66
#